data_AF-A0A0H4ADP6-F1
#
_entry.id   AF-A0A0H4ADP6-F1
#
_cell.length_a   1.000
_cell.length_b   1.000
_cell.length_c   1.000
_cell.angle_alpha   90.00
_cell.angle_beta   90.00
_cell.angle_gamma   90.00
#
_symmetry.space_group_name_H-M   'P 1'
#
loop_
_entity.id
_entity.type
_entity.pdbx_description
1 polymer ?
#
loop_
_entity_poly.entity_id
_entity_poly.type
_entity_poly.pdbx_seq_one_letter_code
_entity_poly.pdbx_strand_id
1 'polypeptide(L)'
;KTSGNVMKATIPYIKVDIPIWVVFRGLGVISDRDILEHICYDMQDVQMLEMLKPCIEDGFVIQDREVALDFIGNRGTTTGLSRDRRIRYAQEILQKEMLPHVSMAEGSESKKAYF
;
A
#
# COMPACT_ATOMS: atom_id res chain seq x y z
N LYS A 1 5.41 -20.21 -16.84
CA LYS A 1 5.78 -18.94 -16.18
C LYS A 1 5.31 -19.07 -14.75
N THR A 2 6.22 -19.31 -13.81
CA THR A 2 5.88 -19.26 -12.38
C THR A 2 5.61 -17.79 -12.11
N SER A 3 4.34 -17.38 -12.20
CA SER A 3 3.92 -16.08 -11.68
C SER A 3 4.34 -16.12 -10.21
N GLY A 4 5.37 -15.36 -9.82
CA GLY A 4 5.77 -15.28 -8.42
C GLY A 4 4.53 -14.98 -7.59
N ASN A 5 4.41 -15.60 -6.41
CA ASN A 5 3.28 -15.35 -5.53
C ASN A 5 3.34 -13.89 -5.05
N VAL A 6 2.68 -12.99 -5.77
CA VAL A 6 2.59 -11.57 -5.41
C VAL A 6 1.57 -11.43 -4.28
N MET A 7 2.00 -10.79 -3.19
CA MET A 7 1.14 -10.49 -2.07
C MET A 7 0.31 -9.24 -2.38
N LYS A 8 -0.99 -9.32 -2.06
CA LYS A 8 -1.94 -8.21 -2.21
C LYS A 8 -2.77 -8.07 -0.95
N ALA A 9 -3.23 -6.86 -0.70
CA ALA A 9 -4.07 -6.52 0.43
C ALA A 9 -5.50 -6.21 -0.04
N THR A 10 -6.47 -6.77 0.65
CA THR A 10 -7.88 -6.37 0.53
C THR A 10 -8.13 -5.22 1.50
N ILE A 11 -8.56 -4.07 0.98
CA ILE A 11 -8.80 -2.85 1.76
C ILE A 11 -10.31 -2.57 1.79
N PRO A 12 -10.89 -2.19 2.94
CA PRO A 12 -12.31 -1.81 3.01
C PRO A 12 -12.67 -0.75 1.96
N TYR A 13 -13.85 -0.90 1.36
CA TYR A 13 -14.37 0.00 0.32
C TYR A 13 -13.55 0.07 -0.98
N ILE A 14 -12.56 -0.81 -1.16
CA ILE A 14 -11.83 -1.00 -2.41
C ILE A 14 -12.31 -2.31 -3.06
N LYS A 15 -12.64 -2.27 -4.35
CA LYS A 15 -13.29 -3.38 -5.08
C LYS A 15 -12.34 -4.51 -5.48
N VAL A 16 -11.04 -4.24 -5.52
CA VAL A 16 -10.02 -5.20 -5.97
C VAL A 16 -8.82 -5.17 -5.03
N ASP A 17 -8.10 -6.27 -4.95
CA ASP A 17 -6.90 -6.33 -4.13
C ASP A 17 -5.81 -5.40 -4.65
N ILE A 18 -5.11 -4.75 -3.73
CA ILE A 18 -4.07 -3.77 -4.00
C ILE A 18 -2.70 -4.42 -3.73
N PRO A 19 -1.71 -4.29 -4.63
CA PRO A 19 -0.35 -4.78 -4.36
C PRO A 19 0.21 -4.17 -3.08
N ILE A 20 0.83 -4.98 -2.22
CA ILE A 20 1.28 -4.50 -0.90
C ILE A 20 2.23 -3.29 -1.00
N TRP A 21 3.10 -3.25 -2.03
CA TRP A 21 4.02 -2.14 -2.28
C TRP A 21 3.30 -0.80 -2.50
N VAL A 22 2.15 -0.83 -3.18
CA VAL A 22 1.33 0.36 -3.44
C VAL A 22 0.67 0.85 -2.14
N VAL A 23 0.28 -0.07 -1.25
CA VAL A 23 -0.31 0.28 0.05
C VAL A 23 0.71 1.03 0.91
N PHE A 24 1.93 0.51 1.04
CA PHE A 24 3.00 1.17 1.79
C PHE A 24 3.29 2.58 1.27
N ARG A 25 3.41 2.74 -0.06
CA ARG A 25 3.61 4.06 -0.67
C ARG A 25 2.44 5.00 -0.39
N GLY A 26 1.20 4.50 -0.38
CA GLY A 26 0.01 5.27 0.03
C GLY A 26 0.04 5.73 1.50
N LEU A 27 0.53 4.87 2.41
CA LEU A 27 0.73 5.17 3.83
C LEU A 27 1.89 6.15 4.08
N GLY A 28 2.72 6.42 3.07
CA GLY A 28 3.81 7.39 3.12
C GLY A 28 5.21 6.80 3.26
N VAL A 29 5.36 5.48 3.19
CA VAL A 29 6.67 4.80 3.15
C VAL A 29 7.04 4.60 1.67
N ILE A 30 7.91 5.46 1.15
CA ILE A 30 8.15 5.56 -0.31
C ILE A 30 9.32 4.70 -0.78
N SER A 31 10.42 4.72 -0.03
CA SER A 31 11.66 4.00 -0.35
C SER A 31 11.46 2.49 -0.26
N ASP A 32 11.87 1.75 -1.29
CA ASP A 32 11.77 0.27 -1.29
C ASP A 32 12.53 -0.35 -0.12
N ARG A 33 13.67 0.27 0.25
CA ARG A 33 14.44 -0.14 1.42
C ARG A 33 13.62 0.02 2.70
N ASP A 34 12.94 1.15 2.86
CA ASP A 34 12.15 1.43 4.05
C ASP A 34 10.97 0.45 4.11
N ILE A 35 10.29 0.18 2.99
CA ILE A 35 9.23 -0.83 2.90
C ILE A 35 9.76 -2.20 3.33
N LEU A 36 10.93 -2.60 2.82
CA LEU A 36 11.56 -3.86 3.21
C LEU A 36 11.85 -3.91 4.72
N GLU A 37 12.39 -2.83 5.30
CA GLU A 37 12.66 -2.73 6.75
C GLU A 37 11.39 -2.74 7.62
N HIS A 38 10.22 -2.38 7.06
CA HIS A 38 8.93 -2.52 7.76
C HIS A 38 8.36 -3.95 7.72
N ILE A 39 8.72 -4.74 6.70
CA ILE A 39 8.23 -6.12 6.52
C ILE A 39 9.21 -7.14 7.13
N CYS A 40 10.50 -6.93 6.91
CA CYS A 40 11.59 -7.82 7.24
C CYS A 40 12.58 -7.09 8.16
N TYR A 41 12.54 -7.43 9.46
CA TYR A 41 13.43 -6.82 10.45
C TYR A 41 14.88 -7.35 10.39
N ASP A 42 15.10 -8.51 9.77
CA ASP A 42 16.42 -9.07 9.54
C ASP A 42 16.75 -9.11 8.04
N MET A 43 17.49 -8.09 7.57
CA MET A 43 17.91 -7.98 6.17
C MET A 43 18.94 -9.04 5.73
N GLN A 44 19.34 -9.95 6.61
CA GLN A 44 20.13 -11.14 6.27
C GLN A 44 19.27 -12.36 5.92
N ASP A 45 17.95 -12.31 6.16
CA ASP A 45 17.01 -13.37 5.76
C ASP A 45 16.78 -13.35 4.24
N VAL A 46 17.70 -13.99 3.52
CA VAL A 46 17.64 -14.11 2.05
C VAL A 46 16.34 -14.77 1.60
N GLN A 47 15.82 -15.75 2.35
CA GLN A 47 14.59 -16.45 1.95
C GLN A 47 13.39 -15.51 1.94
N MET A 48 13.25 -14.69 2.98
CA MET A 48 12.18 -13.68 3.06
C MET A 48 12.33 -12.61 1.96
N LEU A 49 13.56 -12.14 1.72
CA LEU A 49 13.83 -11.14 0.69
C LEU A 49 13.53 -11.66 -0.73
N GLU A 50 13.88 -12.92 -1.05
CA GLU A 50 13.54 -13.55 -2.32
C GLU A 50 12.02 -13.64 -2.54
N MET A 51 11.24 -13.87 -1.49
CA MET A 51 9.77 -13.91 -1.58
C MET A 51 9.16 -12.52 -1.88
N LEU A 52 9.83 -11.43 -1.48
CA LEU A 52 9.35 -10.07 -1.67
C LEU A 52 9.71 -9.48 -3.04
N LYS A 53 10.74 -10.00 -3.72
CA LYS A 53 11.12 -9.57 -5.09
C LYS A 53 9.95 -9.44 -6.08
N PRO A 54 9.07 -10.45 -6.26
CA PRO A 54 7.94 -10.31 -7.17
C PRO A 54 6.94 -9.22 -6.73
N CYS A 55 6.85 -8.91 -5.43
CA CYS A 55 5.99 -7.82 -4.94
C CYS A 55 6.56 -6.44 -5.26
N ILE A 56 7.90 -6.29 -5.25
CA ILE A 56 8.58 -5.07 -5.69
C ILE A 56 8.32 -4.83 -7.18
N GLU A 57 8.48 -5.87 -8.01
CA GLU A 57 8.25 -5.79 -9.46
C GLU A 57 6.80 -5.41 -9.80
N ASP A 58 5.82 -5.99 -9.12
CA ASP A 58 4.39 -5.69 -9.33
C ASP A 58 4.04 -4.23 -8.97
N GLY A 59 4.70 -3.66 -7.96
CA GLY A 59 4.52 -2.28 -7.51
C GLY A 59 5.43 -1.25 -8.19
N PHE A 60 6.38 -1.67 -9.02
CA PHE A 60 7.50 -0.84 -9.47
C PHE A 60 7.08 0.48 -10.15
N VAL A 61 6.00 0.44 -10.93
CA VAL A 61 5.51 1.59 -11.72
C VAL A 61 4.94 2.73 -10.88
N ILE A 62 4.60 2.50 -9.60
CA ILE A 62 3.92 3.49 -8.74
C ILE A 62 4.90 4.12 -7.75
N GLN A 63 5.77 5.03 -8.16
CA GLN A 63 6.89 5.47 -7.31
C GLN A 63 6.56 6.58 -6.30
N ASP A 64 5.39 7.20 -6.41
CA ASP A 64 4.98 8.35 -5.58
C ASP A 64 3.73 8.07 -4.75
N ARG A 65 3.64 8.70 -3.57
CA ARG A 65 2.46 8.61 -2.69
C ARG A 65 1.17 9.03 -3.39
N GLU A 66 1.21 10.15 -4.11
CA GLU A 66 0.00 10.69 -4.75
C GLU A 66 -0.52 9.74 -5.84
N VAL A 67 0.40 9.13 -6.61
CA VAL A 67 0.07 8.14 -7.63
C VAL A 67 -0.47 6.86 -6.99
N ALA A 68 0.06 6.44 -5.84
CA ALA A 68 -0.46 5.32 -5.07
C ALA A 68 -1.89 5.59 -4.57
N LEU A 69 -2.15 6.78 -4.01
CA LEU A 69 -3.48 7.18 -3.57
C LEU A 69 -4.47 7.24 -4.73
N ASP A 70 -4.08 7.80 -5.88
CA ASP A 70 -4.92 7.79 -7.08
C ASP A 70 -5.22 6.37 -7.58
N PHE A 71 -4.20 5.49 -7.56
CA PHE A 71 -4.33 4.10 -7.95
C PHE A 71 -5.34 3.33 -7.07
N ILE A 72 -5.27 3.54 -5.75
CA ILE A 72 -6.19 2.96 -4.77
C ILE A 72 -7.60 3.56 -4.96
N GLY A 73 -7.70 4.89 -5.01
CA GLY A 73 -8.97 5.60 -5.10
C GLY A 73 -9.74 5.29 -6.39
N ASN A 74 -9.05 5.05 -7.50
CA ASN A 74 -9.66 4.62 -8.77
C ASN A 74 -10.29 3.22 -8.71
N ARG A 75 -9.91 2.43 -7.71
CA ARG A 75 -10.46 1.09 -7.43
C ARG A 75 -11.52 1.09 -6.34
N GLY A 76 -11.94 2.27 -5.90
CA GLY A 76 -12.99 2.48 -4.92
C GLY A 76 -14.37 1.99 -5.33
N THR A 77 -15.28 1.92 -4.35
CA THR A 77 -16.69 1.65 -4.61
C THR A 77 -17.36 2.78 -5.39
N THR A 78 -16.97 4.03 -5.15
CA THR A 78 -17.45 5.21 -5.88
C THR A 78 -16.68 5.40 -7.20
N THR A 79 -17.38 5.43 -8.33
CA THR A 79 -16.80 5.62 -9.68
C THR A 79 -17.00 7.05 -10.19
N GLY A 80 -16.25 7.45 -11.22
CA GLY A 80 -16.43 8.76 -11.89
C GLY A 80 -15.87 9.97 -11.12
N LEU A 81 -15.07 9.75 -10.08
CA LEU A 81 -14.42 10.81 -9.33
C LEU A 81 -13.26 11.43 -10.14
N SER A 82 -13.10 12.75 -10.03
CA SER A 82 -11.87 13.43 -10.48
C SER A 82 -10.65 12.94 -9.69
N ARG A 83 -9.45 13.09 -10.24
CA ARG A 83 -8.19 12.67 -9.61
C ARG A 83 -8.07 13.18 -8.16
N ASP A 84 -8.30 14.47 -7.92
CA ASP A 84 -8.21 15.05 -6.57
C ASP A 84 -9.19 14.40 -5.59
N ARG A 85 -10.40 14.06 -6.05
CA ARG A 85 -11.40 13.37 -5.22
C ARG A 85 -11.01 11.93 -4.95
N ARG A 86 -10.38 11.23 -5.90
CA ARG A 86 -9.88 9.86 -5.71
C ARG A 86 -8.76 9.82 -4.68
N ILE A 87 -7.81 10.75 -4.76
CA ILE A 87 -6.72 10.87 -3.79
C ILE A 87 -7.26 11.09 -2.39
N ARG A 88 -8.18 12.06 -2.21
CA ARG A 88 -8.82 12.32 -0.91
C ARG A 88 -9.59 11.12 -0.38
N TYR A 89 -10.36 10.46 -1.25
CA TYR A 89 -11.11 9.26 -0.91
C TYR A 89 -10.21 8.12 -0.45
N ALA A 90 -9.12 7.84 -1.16
CA ALA A 90 -8.15 6.83 -0.75
C ALA A 90 -7.45 7.19 0.57
N GLN A 91 -7.11 8.46 0.77
CA GLN A 91 -6.52 8.95 2.01
C GLN A 91 -7.48 8.74 3.20
N GLU A 92 -8.76 9.07 3.04
CA GLU A 92 -9.77 8.85 4.09
C GLU A 92 -9.92 7.37 4.45
N ILE A 93 -9.93 6.47 3.45
CA ILE A 93 -9.97 5.02 3.67
C ILE A 93 -8.74 4.56 4.46
N LEU A 94 -7.54 4.91 4.00
CA LEU A 94 -6.32 4.49 4.69
C LEU A 94 -6.21 5.08 6.11
N GLN A 95 -6.78 6.26 6.33
CA GLN A 95 -6.77 6.93 7.63
C GLN A 95 -7.82 6.36 8.60
N LYS A 96 -9.04 6.06 8.15
CA LYS A 96 -10.17 5.74 9.06
C LYS A 96 -10.59 4.28 9.03
N GLU A 97 -10.52 3.65 7.85
CA GLU A 97 -11.09 2.32 7.63
C GLU A 97 -10.02 1.22 7.67
N MET A 98 -8.80 1.52 7.24
CA MET A 98 -7.66 0.59 7.31
C MET A 98 -7.04 0.61 8.71
N LEU A 99 -6.94 -0.55 9.36
CA LEU A 99 -6.38 -0.72 10.70
C LEU A 99 -6.88 0.33 11.73
N PRO A 100 -8.20 0.47 11.92
CA PRO A 100 -8.80 1.48 12.80
C PRO A 100 -8.37 1.36 14.27
N HIS A 101 -8.00 0.15 14.69
CA HIS A 101 -7.54 -0.15 16.05
C HIS A 101 -6.12 0.36 16.35
N VAL A 102 -5.32 0.63 15.32
CA VAL A 102 -3.98 1.22 15.48
C VAL A 102 -4.11 2.73 15.67
N SER A 103 -4.85 3.41 14.78
CA SER A 103 -5.18 4.83 14.90
C SER A 103 -6.22 5.23 13.84
N MET A 104 -7.02 6.25 14.15
CA MET A 104 -7.85 6.99 13.18
C MET A 104 -7.44 8.45 13.03
N ALA A 105 -6.40 8.88 13.78
CA ALA A 105 -5.95 10.26 13.79
C ALA A 105 -5.22 10.61 12.49
N GLU A 106 -5.39 11.84 12.04
CA GLU A 106 -4.65 12.40 10.91
C GLU A 106 -3.14 12.38 11.20
N GLY A 107 -2.32 12.02 10.21
CA GLY A 107 -0.86 11.94 10.37
C GLY A 107 -0.36 10.68 11.10
N SER A 108 -1.24 9.74 11.45
CA SER A 108 -0.87 8.46 12.07
C SER A 108 -0.68 7.30 11.07
N GLU A 109 -0.64 7.59 9.76
CA GLU A 109 -0.53 6.58 8.70
C GLU A 109 0.79 5.82 8.78
N SER A 110 1.88 6.48 9.15
CA SER A 110 3.20 5.85 9.34
C SER A 110 3.19 4.80 10.44
N LYS A 111 2.39 4.97 11.50
CA LYS A 111 2.24 3.96 12.55
C LYS A 111 1.56 2.70 12.03
N LYS A 112 0.61 2.85 11.11
CA LYS A 112 -0.11 1.72 10.50
C LYS A 112 0.79 0.90 9.58
N ALA A 113 1.85 1.49 9.03
CA ALA A 113 2.78 0.77 8.16
C ALA A 113 3.59 -0.32 8.90
N TYR A 114 3.61 -0.32 10.23
CA TYR A 114 4.27 -1.38 11.03
C TYR A 114 3.37 -2.57 11.38
N PHE A 115 2.08 -2.54 11.00
CA PHE A 115 1.07 -3.56 11.31
C PHE A 115 0.56 -4.22 10.04
#